data_AF-A0A820IAN9-F1
#
_entry.id   AF-A0A820IAN9-F1
#
_cell.length_a   1.000
_cell.length_b   1.000
_cell.length_c   1.000
_cell.angle_alpha   90.00
_cell.angle_beta   90.00
_cell.angle_gamma   90.00
#
_symmetry.space_group_name_H-M   'P 1'
#
loop_
_entity.id
_entity.type
_entity.pdbx_description
1 polymer ?
#
loop_
_entity_poly.entity_id
_entity_poly.type
_entity_poly.pdbx_seq_one_letter_code
_entity_poly.pdbx_strand_id
1 'polypeptide(L)'
;FRNIHLYIFGIFIQVFLSASLQLPILLLGDYDYEDYHCQVYLTNWRGIARGASLVWLPPVLLTIAIYAYTMRYIRCHVSAFTLLQKKRIDRDFTVIRRILWLTIFIVLFGIPACSTTIVYYIFGYVGWWANHLTWLTFILSFNGMSIVHTYYAPHIRALLSGTRN
;
A
#
# COMPACT_ATOMS: atom_id res chain seq x y z
N PHE A 1 11.40 -6.30 -25.31
CA PHE A 1 10.08 -6.07 -25.93
C PHE A 1 8.94 -6.88 -25.32
N ARG A 2 8.98 -8.22 -25.20
CA ARG A 2 7.87 -9.02 -24.59
C ARG A 2 7.42 -8.57 -23.18
N ASN A 3 8.36 -8.09 -22.36
CA ASN A 3 8.04 -7.59 -21.01
C ASN A 3 7.33 -6.23 -20.99
N ILE A 4 7.46 -5.40 -22.03
CA ILE A 4 6.81 -4.09 -22.11
C ILE A 4 5.30 -4.25 -22.32
N HIS A 5 4.87 -5.16 -23.18
CA HIS A 5 3.44 -5.42 -23.39
C HIS A 5 2.76 -5.96 -22.13
N LEU A 6 3.44 -6.84 -21.37
CA LEU A 6 2.96 -7.29 -20.05
C LEU A 6 2.84 -6.13 -19.06
N TYR A 7 3.78 -5.18 -19.07
CA TYR A 7 3.74 -4.02 -18.19
C TYR A 7 2.60 -3.07 -18.55
N ILE A 8 2.44 -2.76 -19.84
CA ILE A 8 1.34 -1.94 -20.36
C ILE A 8 -0.01 -2.60 -20.02
N PHE A 9 -0.14 -3.90 -20.26
CA PHE A 9 -1.33 -4.66 -19.89
C PHE A 9 -1.61 -4.62 -18.38
N GLY A 10 -0.57 -4.75 -17.56
CA GLY A 10 -0.66 -4.60 -16.11
C GLY A 10 -1.17 -3.23 -15.68
N ILE A 11 -0.71 -2.15 -16.34
CA ILE A 11 -1.20 -0.78 -16.08
C ILE A 11 -2.69 -0.68 -16.42
N PHE A 12 -3.13 -1.19 -17.58
CA PHE A 12 -4.54 -1.18 -17.95
C PHE A 12 -5.41 -1.94 -16.94
N ILE A 13 -4.98 -3.13 -16.53
CA ILE A 13 -5.66 -3.90 -15.47
C ILE A 13 -5.72 -3.11 -14.17
N GLN A 14 -4.61 -2.48 -13.76
CA GLN A 14 -4.56 -1.71 -12.53
C GLN A 14 -5.54 -0.53 -12.56
N VAL A 15 -5.56 0.24 -13.66
CA VAL A 15 -6.48 1.36 -13.82
C VAL A 15 -7.93 0.88 -13.77
N PHE A 16 -8.25 -0.20 -14.50
CA PHE A 16 -9.59 -0.76 -14.55
C PHE A 16 -10.04 -1.29 -13.18
N LEU A 17 -9.19 -2.05 -12.49
CA LEU A 17 -9.48 -2.56 -11.13
C LEU A 17 -9.62 -1.42 -10.13
N SER A 18 -8.76 -0.40 -10.20
CA SER A 18 -8.83 0.75 -9.28
C SER A 18 -10.14 1.51 -9.45
N ALA A 19 -10.56 1.77 -10.71
CA ALA A 19 -11.84 2.39 -10.99
C ALA A 19 -13.02 1.51 -10.53
N SER A 20 -12.96 0.21 -10.82
CA SER A 20 -14.00 -0.75 -10.43
C SER A 20 -14.15 -0.90 -8.92
N LEU A 21 -13.07 -0.77 -8.14
CA LEU A 21 -13.12 -0.84 -6.67
C LEU A 21 -13.66 0.45 -6.04
N GLN A 22 -13.49 1.60 -6.69
CA GLN A 22 -14.01 2.89 -6.21
C GLN A 22 -15.48 3.12 -6.59
N LEU A 23 -15.93 2.56 -7.72
CA LEU A 23 -17.29 2.74 -8.23
C LEU A 23 -18.40 2.37 -7.23
N PRO A 24 -18.34 1.24 -6.47
CA PRO A 24 -19.35 0.91 -5.48
C PRO A 24 -19.46 1.96 -4.39
N ILE A 25 -18.34 2.54 -3.97
CA ILE A 25 -18.31 3.54 -2.91
C ILE A 25 -18.96 4.85 -3.38
N LEU A 26 -18.68 5.23 -4.63
CA LEU A 26 -19.33 6.38 -5.26
C LEU A 26 -20.85 6.17 -5.39
N LEU A 27 -21.28 4.99 -5.85
CA LEU A 27 -22.69 4.67 -6.08
C LEU A 27 -23.50 4.54 -4.79
N LEU A 28 -22.87 4.09 -3.70
CA LEU A 28 -23.52 3.98 -2.40
C LEU A 28 -23.76 5.34 -1.73
N GLY A 29 -23.08 6.40 -2.18
CA GLY A 29 -23.21 7.74 -1.59
C GLY A 29 -22.81 7.79 -0.11
N ASP A 30 -22.00 6.83 0.36
CA ASP A 30 -21.66 6.68 1.78
C ASP A 30 -20.59 7.68 2.25
N TYR A 31 -20.04 8.56 1.39
CA TYR A 31 -19.07 9.58 1.80
C TYR A 31 -19.74 10.94 1.96
N ASP A 32 -19.83 11.39 3.20
CA ASP A 32 -20.11 12.80 3.51
C ASP A 32 -18.80 13.58 3.46
N TYR A 33 -18.77 14.63 2.64
CA TYR A 33 -17.59 15.49 2.47
C TYR A 33 -17.76 16.81 3.21
N GLU A 34 -16.68 17.26 3.83
CA GLU A 34 -16.56 18.60 4.37
C GLU A 34 -16.14 19.56 3.26
N ASP A 35 -17.02 20.49 2.90
CA ASP A 35 -16.83 21.43 1.80
C ASP A 35 -15.58 22.32 1.95
N TYR A 36 -15.19 22.62 3.20
CA TYR A 36 -14.11 23.57 3.48
C TYR A 36 -12.70 22.97 3.31
N HIS A 37 -12.57 21.67 3.57
CA HIS A 37 -11.29 20.96 3.57
C HIS A 37 -11.20 19.86 2.52
N CYS A 38 -12.26 19.67 1.73
CA CYS A 38 -12.39 18.60 0.73
C CYS A 38 -12.02 17.22 1.30
N GLN A 39 -12.43 16.96 2.54
CA GLN A 39 -12.12 15.73 3.26
C GLN A 39 -13.40 14.98 3.63
N VAL A 40 -13.32 13.65 3.69
CA VAL A 40 -14.43 12.84 4.21
C VAL A 40 -14.56 13.12 5.70
N TYR A 41 -15.78 13.38 6.18
CA TYR A 41 -16.00 13.56 7.60
C TYR A 41 -15.56 12.32 8.37
N LEU A 42 -14.70 12.50 9.38
CA LEU A 42 -14.25 11.41 10.27
C LEU A 42 -15.43 10.78 11.03
N THR A 43 -16.55 11.49 11.14
CA THR A 43 -17.80 11.04 11.75
C THR A 43 -18.56 10.02 10.90
N ASN A 44 -18.20 9.88 9.62
CA ASN A 44 -18.79 8.90 8.73
C ASN A 44 -17.97 7.59 8.75
N TRP A 45 -17.96 6.94 9.92
CA TRP A 45 -17.22 5.69 10.12
C TRP A 45 -17.63 4.60 9.14
N ARG A 46 -18.91 4.58 8.73
CA ARG A 46 -19.45 3.58 7.82
C ARG A 46 -18.84 3.74 6.43
N GLY A 47 -18.77 4.96 5.92
CA GLY A 47 -18.07 5.27 4.66
C GLY A 47 -16.60 4.93 4.75
N ILE A 48 -15.92 5.33 5.83
CA ILE A 48 -14.49 5.06 6.05
C ILE A 48 -14.21 3.54 6.12
N ALA A 49 -15.01 2.79 6.87
CA ALA A 49 -14.84 1.35 7.03
C ALA A 49 -15.10 0.58 5.72
N ARG A 50 -16.12 0.99 4.96
CA ARG A 50 -16.39 0.44 3.61
C ARG A 50 -15.29 0.80 2.63
N GLY A 51 -14.80 2.03 2.66
CA GLY A 51 -13.66 2.49 1.87
C GLY A 51 -12.42 1.65 2.15
N ALA A 52 -12.08 1.46 3.42
CA ALA A 52 -10.96 0.63 3.83
C ALA A 52 -11.14 -0.84 3.42
N SER A 53 -12.34 -1.41 3.57
CA SER A 53 -12.58 -2.82 3.26
C SER A 53 -12.61 -3.12 1.76
N LEU A 54 -13.04 -2.17 0.92
CA LEU A 54 -13.14 -2.35 -0.54
C LEU A 54 -11.88 -1.89 -1.27
N VAL A 55 -11.28 -0.78 -0.88
CA VAL A 55 -10.12 -0.21 -1.59
C VAL A 55 -8.82 -0.76 -1.06
N TRP A 56 -8.71 -0.94 0.26
CA TRP A 56 -7.42 -1.18 0.91
C TRP A 56 -7.21 -2.65 1.29
N LEU A 57 -8.22 -3.33 1.83
CA LEU A 57 -8.10 -4.73 2.25
C LEU A 57 -7.76 -5.69 1.08
N PRO A 58 -8.42 -5.62 -0.11
CA PRO A 58 -8.18 -6.58 -1.18
C PRO A 58 -6.74 -6.57 -1.73
N PRO A 59 -6.11 -5.42 -2.07
CA PRO A 59 -4.73 -5.43 -2.56
C PRO A 59 -3.74 -5.91 -1.49
N VAL A 60 -4.00 -5.64 -0.22
CA VAL A 60 -3.16 -6.13 0.89
C VAL A 60 -3.25 -7.64 1.02
N LEU A 61 -4.46 -8.20 1.06
CA LEU A 61 -4.67 -9.65 1.13
C LEU A 61 -4.10 -10.38 -0.09
N LEU A 62 -4.28 -9.83 -1.29
CA LEU A 62 -3.71 -10.38 -2.51
C LEU A 62 -2.18 -10.41 -2.45
N THR A 63 -1.55 -9.33 -1.97
CA THR A 63 -0.08 -9.25 -1.81
C THR A 63 0.42 -10.30 -0.82
N ILE A 64 -0.25 -10.44 0.33
CA ILE A 64 0.09 -11.44 1.35
C ILE A 64 -0.07 -12.85 0.78
N ALA A 65 -1.17 -13.12 0.06
CA ALA A 65 -1.43 -14.42 -0.54
C ALA A 65 -0.38 -14.80 -1.59
N ILE A 66 -0.01 -13.86 -2.48
CA ILE A 66 1.06 -14.04 -3.46
C ILE A 66 2.38 -14.31 -2.74
N TYR A 67 2.73 -13.51 -1.72
CA TYR A 67 3.96 -13.72 -0.95
C TYR A 67 4.02 -15.09 -0.28
N ALA A 68 2.93 -15.48 0.40
CA ALA A 68 2.83 -16.77 1.08
C ALA A 68 2.92 -17.94 0.08
N TYR A 69 2.25 -17.82 -1.06
CA TYR A 69 2.32 -18.80 -2.14
C TYR A 69 3.74 -18.92 -2.70
N THR A 70 4.39 -17.80 -3.01
CA THR A 70 5.77 -17.77 -3.52
C THR A 70 6.75 -18.38 -2.50
N MET A 71 6.64 -18.02 -1.22
CA MET A 71 7.45 -18.62 -0.14
C MET A 71 7.26 -20.12 -0.05
N ARG A 72 6.01 -20.60 -0.10
CA ARG A 72 5.69 -22.04 -0.06
C ARG A 72 6.25 -22.76 -1.27
N TYR A 73 6.01 -22.24 -2.48
CA TYR A 73 6.50 -22.83 -3.72
C TYR A 73 8.01 -23.00 -3.71
N ILE A 74 8.74 -21.97 -3.28
CA ILE A 74 10.20 -21.98 -3.23
C ILE A 74 10.70 -22.99 -2.22
N ARG A 75 10.17 -22.98 -0.99
CA ARG A 75 10.55 -23.96 0.05
C ARG A 75 10.40 -25.41 -0.44
N CYS A 76 9.35 -25.71 -1.20
CA CYS A 76 9.12 -27.05 -1.75
C CYS A 76 10.05 -27.43 -2.90
N HIS A 77 10.63 -26.46 -3.63
CA HIS A 77 11.42 -26.72 -4.85
C HIS A 77 12.87 -26.22 -4.77
N VAL A 78 13.37 -25.88 -3.56
CA VAL A 78 14.72 -25.32 -3.35
C VAL A 78 15.82 -26.15 -4.03
N SER A 79 15.74 -27.47 -3.97
CA SER A 79 16.74 -28.39 -4.51
C SER A 79 16.74 -28.48 -6.05
N ALA A 80 15.66 -28.06 -6.71
CA ALA A 80 15.50 -28.15 -8.16
C ALA A 80 15.90 -26.86 -8.90
N PHE A 81 16.23 -25.78 -8.18
CA PHE A 81 16.53 -24.49 -8.82
C PHE A 81 17.98 -24.41 -9.31
N THR A 82 18.11 -24.02 -10.58
CA THR A 82 19.39 -23.59 -11.15
C THR A 82 19.86 -22.27 -10.54
N LEU A 83 21.17 -22.00 -10.62
CA LEU A 83 21.81 -20.77 -10.11
C LEU A 83 21.15 -19.49 -10.68
N LEU A 84 20.77 -19.51 -11.96
CA LEU A 84 20.07 -18.41 -12.63
C LEU A 84 18.65 -18.20 -12.11
N GLN A 85 17.92 -19.29 -11.84
CA GLN A 85 16.57 -19.21 -11.25
C GLN A 85 16.62 -18.65 -9.83
N LYS A 86 17.63 -19.03 -9.03
CA LYS A 86 17.84 -18.50 -7.69
C LYS A 86 18.04 -16.98 -7.69
N LYS A 87 18.86 -16.45 -8.62
CA LYS A 87 19.07 -14.99 -8.76
C LYS A 87 17.79 -14.24 -9.16
N ARG A 88 16.93 -14.84 -9.99
CA ARG A 88 15.61 -14.26 -10.34
C ARG A 88 14.66 -14.23 -9.14
N ILE A 89 14.61 -15.34 -8.41
CA ILE A 89 13.81 -15.47 -7.19
C ILE A 89 14.20 -14.43 -6.14
N ASP A 90 15.50 -14.22 -5.91
CA ASP A 90 15.98 -13.23 -4.93
C ASP A 90 15.58 -11.79 -5.30
N ARG A 91 15.60 -11.47 -6.60
CA ARG A 91 15.10 -10.18 -7.11
C ARG A 91 13.61 -10.03 -6.85
N ASP A 92 12.82 -11.04 -7.19
CA ASP A 92 11.37 -11.00 -7.03
C ASP A 92 10.98 -10.91 -5.54
N PHE A 93 11.72 -11.58 -4.64
CA PHE A 93 11.59 -11.41 -3.19
C PHE A 93 11.90 -10.01 -2.71
N THR A 94 12.91 -9.36 -3.27
CA THR A 94 13.25 -7.98 -2.91
C THR A 94 12.10 -7.05 -3.26
N VAL A 95 11.44 -7.27 -4.40
CA VAL A 95 10.25 -6.51 -4.80
C VAL A 95 9.08 -6.78 -3.85
N ILE A 96 8.77 -8.04 -3.53
CA ILE A 96 7.65 -8.34 -2.63
C ILE A 96 7.92 -7.82 -1.22
N ARG A 97 9.14 -7.95 -0.70
CA ARG A 97 9.54 -7.41 0.60
C ARG A 97 9.40 -5.88 0.65
N ARG A 98 9.74 -5.20 -0.44
CA ARG A 98 9.51 -3.75 -0.58
C ARG A 98 8.02 -3.41 -0.50
N ILE A 99 7.17 -4.12 -1.24
CA ILE A 99 5.71 -3.91 -1.20
C ILE A 99 5.18 -4.14 0.22
N LEU A 100 5.63 -5.21 0.88
CA LEU A 100 5.21 -5.54 2.25
C LEU A 100 5.60 -4.45 3.25
N TRP A 101 6.82 -3.91 3.17
CA TRP A 101 7.24 -2.78 4.01
C TRP A 101 6.41 -1.51 3.72
N LEU A 102 6.15 -1.19 2.45
CA LEU A 102 5.28 -0.07 2.09
C LEU A 102 3.89 -0.23 2.71
N THR A 103 3.31 -1.42 2.63
CA THR A 103 2.01 -1.72 3.25
C THR A 103 2.07 -1.53 4.76
N ILE A 104 3.07 -2.07 5.45
CA ILE A 104 3.21 -1.90 6.92
C ILE A 104 3.35 -0.42 7.29
N PHE A 105 4.14 0.36 6.54
CA PHE A 105 4.28 1.80 6.75
C PHE A 105 2.92 2.50 6.62
N ILE A 106 2.15 2.24 5.57
CA ILE A 106 0.81 2.82 5.39
C ILE A 106 -0.10 2.49 6.58
N VAL A 107 -0.08 1.23 7.06
CA VAL A 107 -0.86 0.83 8.24
C VAL A 107 -0.47 1.63 9.48
N LEU A 108 0.83 1.65 9.79
CA LEU A 108 1.34 2.30 11.00
C LEU A 108 1.03 3.79 11.01
N PHE A 109 1.18 4.46 9.87
CA PHE A 109 0.86 5.88 9.75
C PHE A 109 -0.64 6.17 9.58
N GLY A 110 -1.47 5.15 9.34
CA GLY A 110 -2.94 5.26 9.42
C GLY A 110 -3.49 5.22 10.84
N ILE A 111 -2.74 4.67 11.81
CA ILE A 111 -3.17 4.54 13.22
C ILE A 111 -3.51 5.91 13.84
N PRO A 112 -2.72 6.99 13.65
CA PRO A 112 -3.07 8.31 14.17
C PRO A 112 -4.44 8.80 13.71
N ALA A 113 -4.78 8.64 12.42
CA ALA A 113 -6.09 9.00 11.90
C ALA A 113 -7.22 8.15 12.53
N CYS A 114 -7.00 6.86 12.70
CA CYS A 114 -7.95 6.02 13.44
C CYS A 114 -8.11 6.46 14.90
N SER A 115 -7.01 6.84 15.56
CA SER A 115 -7.02 7.27 16.95
C SER A 115 -7.81 8.57 17.15
N THR A 116 -7.66 9.54 16.24
CA THR A 116 -8.43 10.80 16.29
C THR A 116 -9.92 10.55 16.10
N THR A 117 -10.29 9.61 15.22
CA THR A 117 -11.68 9.21 15.04
C THR A 117 -12.26 8.56 16.29
N ILE A 118 -11.50 7.67 16.95
CA ILE A 118 -11.94 7.03 18.21
C ILE A 118 -12.13 8.08 19.30
N VAL A 119 -11.18 9.01 19.46
CA VAL A 119 -11.27 10.12 20.42
C VAL A 119 -12.51 10.98 20.13
N TYR A 120 -12.79 11.29 18.87
CA TYR A 120 -14.01 12.01 18.49
C TYR A 120 -15.27 11.27 18.96
N TYR A 121 -15.37 9.96 18.76
CA TYR A 121 -16.55 9.20 19.19
C TYR A 121 -16.71 9.14 20.71
N ILE A 122 -15.61 9.08 21.46
CA ILE A 122 -15.65 9.01 22.92
C ILE A 122 -16.03 10.36 23.53
N PHE A 123 -15.46 11.46 23.03
CA PHE A 123 -15.58 12.79 23.65
C PHE A 123 -16.55 13.74 22.93
N GLY A 124 -16.99 13.41 21.71
CA GLY A 124 -17.83 14.27 20.87
C GLY A 124 -17.12 15.52 20.34
N TYR A 125 -15.82 15.67 20.62
CA TYR A 125 -15.01 16.82 20.23
C TYR A 125 -13.59 16.37 19.90
N VAL A 126 -13.01 16.99 18.88
CA VAL A 126 -11.60 16.86 18.52
C VAL A 126 -10.99 18.26 18.44
N GLY A 127 -9.87 18.45 19.13
CA GLY A 127 -9.15 19.71 19.08
C GLY A 127 -8.65 20.03 17.67
N TRP A 128 -8.62 21.31 17.31
CA TRP A 128 -8.17 21.80 15.99
C TRP A 128 -6.76 21.28 15.60
N TRP A 129 -5.89 21.03 16.60
CA TRP A 129 -4.55 20.48 16.42
C TRP A 129 -4.51 19.04 15.91
N ALA A 130 -5.57 18.26 16.13
CA ALA A 130 -5.62 16.87 15.70
C ALA A 130 -5.65 16.74 14.17
N ASN A 131 -6.30 17.68 13.48
CA ASN A 131 -6.28 17.75 12.01
C ASN A 131 -4.87 18.02 11.50
N HIS A 132 -4.08 18.84 12.18
CA HIS A 132 -2.67 19.06 11.81
C HIS A 132 -1.82 17.81 12.04
N LEU A 133 -2.09 17.03 13.09
CA LEU A 133 -1.41 15.77 13.33
C LEU A 133 -1.76 14.71 12.28
N THR A 134 -3.03 14.58 11.88
CA THR A 134 -3.42 13.63 10.82
C THR A 134 -2.74 13.99 9.51
N TRP A 135 -2.74 15.28 9.12
CA TRP A 135 -2.00 15.76 7.96
C TRP A 135 -0.49 15.52 8.04
N LEU A 136 0.13 15.77 9.20
CA LEU A 136 1.55 15.49 9.42
C LEU A 136 1.85 14.00 9.22
N THR A 137 1.03 13.12 9.79
CA THR A 137 1.21 11.67 9.68
C THR A 137 1.01 11.17 8.25
N PHE A 138 0.07 11.77 7.52
CA PHE A 138 -0.12 11.53 6.09
C PHE A 138 1.11 11.96 5.27
N ILE A 139 1.64 13.15 5.48
CA ILE A 139 2.86 13.64 4.80
C ILE A 139 4.06 12.75 5.14
N LEU A 140 4.23 12.38 6.41
CA LEU A 140 5.30 11.47 6.83
C LEU A 140 5.15 10.08 6.18
N SER A 141 3.93 9.58 6.02
CA SER A 141 3.66 8.33 5.31
C SER A 141 4.11 8.39 3.84
N PHE A 142 3.79 9.48 3.14
CA PHE A 142 4.14 9.68 1.72
C PHE A 142 5.65 9.81 1.51
N ASN A 143 6.32 10.55 2.39
CA ASN A 143 7.78 10.67 2.37
C ASN A 143 8.44 9.34 2.74
N GLY A 144 7.94 8.65 3.77
CA GLY A 144 8.42 7.32 4.17
C GLY A 144 8.30 6.29 3.05
N MET A 145 7.19 6.29 2.30
CA MET A 145 7.02 5.45 1.12
C MET A 145 8.08 5.72 0.05
N SER A 146 8.37 6.99 -0.22
CA SER A 146 9.43 7.38 -1.15
C SER A 146 10.81 6.91 -0.70
N ILE A 147 11.12 7.01 0.60
CA ILE A 147 12.39 6.53 1.18
C ILE A 147 12.49 5.01 1.06
N VAL A 148 11.44 4.26 1.43
CA VAL A 148 11.40 2.79 1.30
C VAL A 148 11.56 2.38 -0.15
N HIS A 149 10.90 3.08 -1.09
CA HIS A 149 11.02 2.80 -2.51
C HIS A 149 12.45 3.01 -3.02
N THR A 150 13.09 4.10 -2.58
CA THR A 150 14.47 4.48 -2.90
C THR A 150 15.47 3.48 -2.31
N TYR A 151 15.33 3.11 -1.04
CA TYR A 151 16.22 2.18 -0.35
C TYR A 151 16.21 0.78 -0.96
N TYR A 152 15.03 0.30 -1.36
CA TYR A 152 14.88 -1.01 -2.02
C TYR A 152 15.02 -0.93 -3.55
N ALA A 153 15.37 0.21 -4.13
CA ALA A 153 15.64 0.32 -5.55
C ALA A 153 16.95 -0.43 -5.88
N PRO A 154 16.94 -1.39 -6.82
CA PRO A 154 18.11 -2.21 -7.12
C PRO A 154 19.29 -1.39 -7.65
N HIS A 155 19.02 -0.28 -8.36
CA HIS A 155 20.05 0.62 -8.88
C HIS A 155 20.83 1.34 -7.79
N ILE A 156 20.14 1.85 -6.77
CA ILE A 156 20.79 2.52 -5.63
C ILE A 156 21.56 1.50 -4.79
N ARG A 157 20.99 0.31 -4.61
CA ARG A 157 21.67 -0.76 -3.88
C ARG A 157 22.97 -1.21 -4.57
N ALA A 158 22.96 -1.31 -5.90
CA ALA A 158 24.16 -1.62 -6.69
C ALA A 158 25.24 -0.51 -6.60
N LEU A 159 24.82 0.76 -6.57
CA LEU A 159 25.72 1.90 -6.34
C LEU A 159 26.33 1.86 -4.93
N LEU A 160 25.53 1.54 -3.91
CA LEU A 160 25.98 1.47 -2.51
C LEU A 160 26.86 0.26 -2.22
N SER A 161 26.60 -0.89 -2.85
CA SER A 161 27.40 -2.11 -2.63
C SER A 161 28.73 -2.11 -3.38
N GLY A 162 29.04 -1.08 -4.17
CA GLY A 162 30.28 -0.97 -4.95
C GLY A 162 30.46 -2.04 -6.03
N THR A 163 29.49 -2.93 -6.20
CA THR A 163 29.49 -3.97 -7.22
C THR A 163 29.12 -3.36 -8.56
N ARG A 164 30.13 -2.93 -9.32
CA ARG A 164 30.04 -2.83 -10.78
C ARG A 164 29.69 -4.23 -11.31
N ASN A 165 28.50 -4.40 -11.87
CA ASN A 165 28.25 -5.48 -12.83
C ASN A 165 29.03 -5.18 -14.11
#